data_AF-A0A2S4MNJ7-F1
#
_entry.id   AF-A0A2S4MNJ7-F1
#
_cell.length_a   1.000
_cell.length_b   1.000
_cell.length_c   1.000
_cell.angle_alpha   90.00
_cell.angle_beta   90.00
_cell.angle_gamma   90.00
#
_symmetry.space_group_name_H-M   'P 1'
#
loop_
_entity.id
_entity.type
_entity.pdbx_description
1 polymer ?
#
loop_
_entity_poly.entity_id
_entity_poly.type
_entity_poly.pdbx_seq_one_letter_code
_entity_poly.pdbx_strand_id
1 'polypeptide(L)'
;MQTSDLLASPEPVLKDWTMKRNCSVSPRQFVLFYLSLALVSIAIAVLLLIHGAWLVLPFTGIDLLVVGGAFAIYARHAVDYERIRLYPNRLVIEQMSADALTQFEFNPRWVRVEPGATPRDPVRLVSRGQAVAVGLHLPQYRRAQFARELRSWLARAI
;
A
#
# COMPACT_ATOMS: atom_id res chain seq x y z
N MET A 1 17.12 -18.39 -2.01
CA MET A 1 16.97 -16.94 -1.69
C MET A 1 17.21 -16.79 -0.19
N GLN A 2 18.49 -16.73 0.19
CA GLN A 2 19.01 -16.82 1.55
C GLN A 2 20.18 -15.84 1.61
N THR A 3 19.98 -14.62 2.14
CA THR A 3 21.07 -13.72 2.59
C THR A 3 20.61 -12.48 3.37
N SER A 4 19.30 -12.24 3.57
CA SER A 4 18.82 -11.08 4.33
C SER A 4 18.54 -11.36 5.82
N ASP A 5 18.42 -12.64 6.20
CA ASP A 5 18.02 -13.04 7.56
C ASP A 5 19.20 -13.20 8.55
N LEU A 6 20.46 -13.07 8.11
CA LEU A 6 21.65 -13.34 8.95
C LEU A 6 22.40 -12.11 9.48
N LEU A 7 21.94 -10.88 9.20
CA LEU A 7 22.54 -9.63 9.73
C LEU A 7 21.58 -8.80 10.60
N ALA A 8 20.35 -9.27 10.81
CA ALA A 8 19.48 -8.68 11.81
C ALA A 8 19.83 -9.29 13.17
N SER A 9 20.84 -8.74 13.84
CA SER A 9 20.89 -8.80 15.31
C SER A 9 19.48 -8.53 15.86
N PRO A 10 19.06 -9.20 16.94
CA PRO A 10 17.78 -8.93 17.60
C PRO A 10 17.87 -7.59 18.34
N GLU A 11 18.12 -6.51 17.60
CA GLU A 11 17.91 -5.16 18.10
C GLU A 11 16.41 -5.06 18.38
N PRO A 12 16.01 -4.84 19.64
CA PRO A 12 14.61 -4.75 19.97
C PRO A 12 14.00 -3.59 19.19
N VAL A 13 12.94 -3.87 18.44
CA VAL A 13 12.14 -2.82 17.80
C VAL A 13 11.52 -2.02 18.93
N LEU A 14 11.97 -0.78 19.11
CA LEU A 14 11.46 0.13 20.13
C LEU A 14 9.99 0.48 19.82
N LYS A 15 9.69 0.67 18.53
CA LYS A 15 8.35 1.01 18.07
C LYS A 15 8.16 0.66 16.60
N ASP A 16 7.02 0.04 16.28
CA ASP A 16 6.59 -0.30 14.93
C ASP A 16 5.28 0.43 14.62
N TRP A 17 5.28 1.20 13.52
CA TRP A 17 4.07 1.75 12.93
C TRP A 17 3.85 1.13 11.57
N THR A 18 2.74 0.40 11.43
CA THR A 18 2.30 -0.14 10.14
C THR A 18 1.03 0.58 9.70
N MET A 19 1.05 1.14 8.50
CA MET A 19 -0.02 1.90 7.88
C MET A 19 -0.33 1.26 6.54
N LYS A 20 -1.50 0.63 6.42
CA LYS A 20 -1.96 0.00 5.19
C LYS A 20 -3.12 0.79 4.61
N ARG A 21 -3.33 0.71 3.29
CA ARG A 21 -4.63 1.15 2.74
C ARG A 21 -5.75 0.39 3.43
N ASN A 22 -6.76 1.13 3.88
CA ASN A 22 -7.98 0.52 4.40
C ASN A 22 -8.77 -0.03 3.20
N CYS A 23 -8.45 -1.26 2.78
CA CYS A 23 -9.21 -1.94 1.74
C CYS A 23 -10.51 -2.45 2.38
N SER A 24 -11.59 -1.67 2.24
CA SER A 24 -12.92 -2.05 2.72
C SER A 24 -13.44 -3.33 2.09
N VAL A 25 -12.99 -3.64 0.87
CA VAL A 25 -13.24 -4.90 0.18
C VAL A 25 -11.90 -5.57 -0.07
N SER A 26 -11.71 -6.77 0.49
CA SER A 26 -10.51 -7.54 0.22
C SER A 26 -10.45 -7.90 -1.27
N PRO A 27 -9.26 -7.86 -1.91
CA PRO A 27 -9.14 -8.22 -3.33
C PRO A 27 -9.78 -9.57 -3.66
N ARG A 28 -9.70 -10.53 -2.73
CA ARG A 28 -10.30 -11.87 -2.86
C ARG A 28 -11.84 -11.84 -2.94
N GLN A 29 -12.50 -11.06 -2.08
CA GLN A 29 -13.97 -10.94 -2.11
C GLN A 29 -14.45 -10.31 -3.41
N PHE A 30 -13.73 -9.29 -3.90
CA PHE A 30 -14.04 -8.66 -5.16
C PHE A 30 -13.84 -9.61 -6.36
N VAL A 31 -12.76 -10.41 -6.38
CA VAL A 31 -12.55 -11.45 -7.41
C VAL A 31 -13.72 -12.41 -7.44
N LEU A 32 -14.16 -12.90 -6.28
CA LEU A 32 -15.24 -13.87 -6.22
C LEU A 32 -16.55 -13.29 -6.80
N PHE A 33 -16.85 -12.03 -6.48
CA PHE A 33 -18.00 -11.31 -7.03
C PHE A 33 -17.87 -11.07 -8.54
N TYR A 34 -16.68 -10.69 -9.01
CA TYR A 34 -16.42 -10.51 -10.43
C TYR A 34 -16.57 -11.83 -11.21
N LEU A 35 -16.06 -12.93 -10.69
CA LEU A 35 -16.19 -14.25 -11.30
C LEU A 35 -17.65 -14.73 -11.37
N SER A 36 -18.47 -14.42 -10.37
CA SER A 36 -19.90 -14.78 -10.42
C SER A 36 -20.63 -13.97 -11.50
N LEU A 37 -20.36 -12.66 -11.60
CA LEU A 37 -20.91 -11.81 -12.66
C LEU A 37 -20.44 -12.24 -14.05
N ALA A 38 -19.18 -12.63 -14.17
CA ALA A 38 -18.58 -13.13 -15.39
C ALA A 38 -19.24 -14.43 -15.85
N LEU A 39 -19.44 -15.37 -14.93
CA LEU A 39 -20.11 -16.64 -15.21
C LEU A 39 -21.52 -16.42 -15.75
N VAL A 40 -22.30 -15.53 -15.11
CA VAL A 40 -23.65 -15.18 -15.55
C VAL A 40 -23.63 -14.55 -16.95
N SER A 41 -22.71 -13.62 -17.20
CA SER A 41 -22.58 -12.93 -18.49
C SER A 41 -22.19 -13.89 -19.62
N ILE A 42 -21.26 -14.82 -19.35
CA ILE A 42 -20.87 -15.87 -20.30
C ILE A 42 -22.04 -16.82 -20.57
N ALA A 43 -22.80 -17.22 -19.55
CA ALA A 43 -23.95 -18.09 -19.73
C ALA A 43 -25.00 -17.45 -20.67
N ILE A 44 -25.28 -16.17 -20.49
CA ILE A 44 -26.18 -15.39 -21.36
C ILE A 44 -25.61 -15.30 -22.79
N ALA A 45 -24.31 -15.00 -22.92
CA ALA A 45 -23.65 -14.90 -24.21
C ALA A 45 -23.68 -16.22 -25.00
N VAL A 46 -23.47 -17.36 -24.32
CA VAL A 46 -23.55 -18.70 -24.93
C VAL A 46 -24.97 -19.02 -25.39
N LEU A 47 -25.99 -18.68 -24.58
CA LEU A 47 -27.39 -18.87 -24.98
C LEU A 47 -27.71 -18.07 -26.25
N LEU A 48 -27.31 -16.80 -26.29
CA LEU A 48 -27.50 -15.93 -27.45
C LEU A 48 -26.71 -16.39 -28.68
N LEU A 49 -25.51 -16.93 -28.49
CA LEU A 49 -24.71 -17.52 -29.56
C LEU A 49 -25.44 -18.69 -30.23
N ILE A 50 -26.07 -19.57 -29.44
CA ILE A 50 -26.87 -20.69 -29.95
C ILE A 50 -28.05 -20.17 -30.79
N HIS A 51 -28.62 -19.01 -30.43
CA HIS A 51 -29.66 -18.32 -31.20
C HIS A 51 -29.12 -17.51 -32.40
N GLY A 52 -27.83 -17.63 -32.75
CA GLY A 52 -27.22 -16.99 -33.92
C GLY A 52 -26.70 -15.57 -33.68
N ALA A 53 -26.78 -15.04 -32.46
CA ALA A 53 -26.28 -13.72 -32.10
C ALA A 53 -24.76 -13.74 -31.82
N TRP A 54 -23.97 -14.08 -32.84
CA TRP A 54 -22.52 -14.23 -32.75
C TRP A 54 -21.78 -12.96 -32.27
N LEU A 55 -22.33 -11.77 -32.51
CA LEU A 55 -21.73 -10.49 -32.13
C LEU A 55 -21.70 -10.26 -30.61
N VAL A 56 -22.52 -10.97 -29.84
CA VAL A 56 -22.55 -10.86 -28.37
C VAL A 56 -21.24 -11.35 -27.75
N LEU A 57 -20.61 -12.36 -28.35
CA LEU A 57 -19.42 -13.02 -27.81
C LEU A 57 -18.19 -12.09 -27.73
N PRO A 58 -17.78 -11.36 -28.79
CA PRO A 58 -16.69 -10.41 -28.69
C PRO A 58 -17.01 -9.23 -27.75
N PHE A 59 -18.27 -8.78 -27.69
CA PHE A 59 -18.66 -7.68 -26.80
C PHE A 59 -18.53 -8.08 -25.33
N THR A 60 -19.07 -9.24 -24.94
CA THR A 60 -18.94 -9.80 -23.59
C THR A 60 -17.47 -10.06 -23.24
N GLY A 61 -16.68 -10.55 -24.19
CA GLY A 61 -15.24 -10.74 -24.00
C GLY A 61 -14.49 -9.45 -23.71
N ILE A 62 -14.78 -8.37 -24.45
CA ILE A 62 -14.18 -7.04 -24.22
C ILE A 62 -14.58 -6.50 -22.85
N ASP A 63 -15.86 -6.57 -22.49
CA ASP A 63 -16.36 -6.10 -21.19
C ASP A 63 -15.61 -6.77 -20.02
N LEU A 64 -15.52 -8.10 -20.06
CA LEU A 64 -14.75 -8.89 -19.10
C LEU A 64 -13.27 -8.50 -19.06
N LEU A 65 -12.63 -8.31 -20.21
CA LEU A 65 -11.22 -7.91 -20.26
C LEU A 65 -10.99 -6.53 -19.66
N VAL A 66 -11.86 -5.56 -19.94
CA VAL A 66 -11.77 -4.20 -19.42
C VAL A 66 -11.93 -4.21 -17.89
N VAL A 67 -12.96 -4.88 -17.38
CA VAL A 67 -13.22 -4.96 -15.94
C VAL A 67 -12.11 -5.74 -15.23
N GLY A 68 -11.66 -6.87 -15.81
CA GLY A 68 -10.55 -7.66 -15.30
C GLY A 68 -9.23 -6.88 -15.25
N GLY A 69 -8.94 -6.07 -16.27
CA GLY A 69 -7.77 -5.19 -16.31
C GLY A 69 -7.81 -4.10 -15.23
N ALA A 70 -8.96 -3.43 -15.08
CA ALA A 70 -9.17 -2.45 -14.01
C ALA A 70 -8.98 -3.08 -12.62
N PHE A 71 -9.48 -4.31 -12.43
CA PHE A 71 -9.28 -5.06 -11.20
C PHE A 71 -7.82 -5.41 -10.95
N ALA A 72 -7.07 -5.86 -11.95
CA ALA A 72 -5.65 -6.17 -11.80
C ALA A 72 -4.86 -4.95 -11.31
N ILE A 73 -5.17 -3.77 -11.85
CA ILE A 73 -4.58 -2.50 -11.40
C ILE A 73 -4.97 -2.21 -9.95
N TYR A 74 -6.25 -2.34 -9.59
CA TYR A 74 -6.73 -2.13 -8.21
C TYR A 74 -6.05 -3.08 -7.22
N ALA A 75 -5.98 -4.37 -7.53
CA ALA A 75 -5.43 -5.40 -6.66
C ALA A 75 -3.94 -5.17 -6.38
N ARG A 76 -3.17 -4.70 -7.37
CA ARG A 76 -1.76 -4.34 -7.16
C ARG A 76 -1.61 -3.26 -6.10
N HIS A 77 -2.41 -2.21 -6.17
CA HIS A 77 -2.38 -1.11 -5.19
C HIS A 77 -3.05 -1.44 -3.85
N ALA A 78 -3.85 -2.51 -3.78
CA ALA A 78 -4.48 -2.93 -2.53
C ALA A 78 -3.46 -3.52 -1.54
N VAL A 79 -2.29 -3.93 -2.01
CA VAL A 79 -1.18 -4.43 -1.19
C VAL A 79 -0.32 -3.27 -0.67
N ASP A 80 -0.56 -2.03 -1.09
CA ASP A 80 0.23 -0.87 -0.69
C ASP A 80 0.23 -0.70 0.83
N TYR A 81 1.44 -0.60 1.37
CA TYR A 81 1.66 -0.40 2.78
C TYR A 81 2.87 0.48 3.04
N GLU A 82 2.87 1.04 4.22
CA GLU A 82 3.97 1.81 4.76
C GLU A 82 4.26 1.28 6.16
N ARG A 83 5.51 0.94 6.43
CA ARG A 83 5.95 0.42 7.73
C ARG A 83 7.17 1.18 8.20
N ILE A 84 7.09 1.72 9.40
CA ILE A 84 8.17 2.50 10.03
C ILE A 84 8.58 1.75 11.29
N ARG A 85 9.83 1.29 11.33
CA ARG A 85 10.41 0.57 12.45
C ARG A 85 11.52 1.39 13.06
N LEU A 86 11.35 1.76 14.34
CA LEU A 86 12.36 2.43 15.13
C LEU A 86 13.14 1.39 15.94
N TYR A 87 14.44 1.38 15.73
CA TYR A 87 15.43 0.64 16.51
C TYR A 87 16.26 1.65 17.32
N PRO A 88 17.10 1.21 18.27
CA PRO A 88 17.95 2.11 19.05
C PRO A 88 18.83 3.02 18.19
N ASN A 89 19.46 2.48 17.14
CA ASN A 89 20.44 3.21 16.34
C ASN A 89 20.02 3.48 14.90
N ARG A 90 18.86 2.98 14.47
CA ARG A 90 18.36 3.11 13.09
C ARG A 90 16.84 3.27 13.04
N LEU A 91 16.38 4.04 12.08
CA LEU A 91 14.98 4.20 11.70
C LEU A 91 14.82 3.64 10.29
N VAL A 92 14.06 2.57 10.16
CA VAL A 92 13.81 1.90 8.87
C VAL A 92 12.41 2.24 8.42
N ILE A 93 12.28 2.79 7.20
CA ILE A 93 11.02 3.11 6.56
C ILE A 93 10.90 2.22 5.33
N GLU A 94 9.83 1.45 5.27
CA GLU A 94 9.53 0.52 4.20
C GLU A 94 8.22 0.95 3.56
N GLN A 95 8.25 1.23 2.27
CA GLN A 95 7.11 1.67 1.49
C GLN A 95 6.92 0.73 0.32
N MET A 96 5.76 0.09 0.27
CA MET A 96 5.32 -0.73 -0.83
C MET A 96 4.32 0.05 -1.67
N SER A 97 4.59 0.20 -2.96
CA SER A 97 3.67 0.79 -3.93
C SER A 97 3.56 -0.10 -5.17
N ALA A 98 2.39 -0.69 -5.36
CA ALA A 98 2.02 -1.70 -6.34
C ALA A 98 2.91 -2.96 -6.34
N ASP A 99 4.13 -2.81 -6.81
CA ASP A 99 5.16 -3.86 -6.93
C ASP A 99 6.56 -3.37 -6.52
N ALA A 100 6.70 -2.07 -6.28
CA ALA A 100 7.96 -1.43 -5.93
C ALA A 100 8.07 -1.33 -4.41
N LEU A 101 8.99 -2.10 -3.85
CA LEU A 101 9.42 -1.96 -2.47
C LEU A 101 10.55 -0.95 -2.38
N THR A 102 10.31 0.16 -1.69
CA THR A 102 11.33 1.17 -1.41
C THR A 102 11.64 1.17 0.08
N GLN A 103 12.92 1.02 0.42
CA GLN A 103 13.39 1.02 1.79
C GLN A 103 14.34 2.20 2.00
N PHE A 104 14.12 2.94 3.09
CA PHE A 104 15.00 4.01 3.53
C PHE A 104 15.47 3.71 4.95
N GLU A 105 16.76 3.92 5.21
CA GLU A 105 17.35 3.78 6.53
C GLU A 105 17.97 5.10 6.96
N PHE A 106 17.60 5.56 8.14
CA PHE A 106 18.09 6.81 8.72
C PHE A 106 18.62 6.58 10.13
N ASN A 107 19.55 7.43 10.57
CA ASN A 107 19.93 7.49 11.98
C ASN A 107 18.89 8.33 12.75
N PRO A 108 18.20 7.79 13.79
CA PRO A 108 17.16 8.49 14.54
C PRO A 108 17.63 9.85 15.08
N ARG A 109 18.92 9.98 15.41
CA ARG A 109 19.52 11.19 16.00
C ARG A 109 19.62 12.38 15.05
N TRP A 110 19.53 12.13 13.74
CA TRP A 110 19.61 13.17 12.71
C TRP A 110 18.31 13.31 11.90
N VAL A 111 17.27 12.56 12.25
CA VAL A 111 15.97 12.66 11.59
C VAL A 111 15.18 13.83 12.16
N ARG A 112 14.81 14.76 11.28
CA ARG A 112 13.86 15.83 11.60
C ARG A 112 12.50 15.49 11.02
N VAL A 113 11.46 15.57 11.85
CA VAL A 113 10.06 15.42 11.41
C VAL A 113 9.51 16.79 11.04
N GLU A 114 9.19 17.00 9.78
CA GLU A 114 8.55 18.21 9.26
C GLU A 114 7.06 17.91 9.01
N PRO A 115 6.13 18.69 9.59
CA PRO A 115 4.73 18.54 9.26
C PRO A 115 4.51 19.10 7.84
N GLY A 116 3.56 18.51 7.11
CA GLY A 116 3.13 19.08 5.84
C GLY A 116 2.62 20.52 6.01
N ALA A 117 2.79 21.35 4.96
CA ALA A 117 2.39 22.77 4.99
C ALA A 117 0.87 22.92 5.25
N THR A 118 0.09 21.97 4.75
CA THR A 118 -1.34 21.84 5.03
C THR A 118 -1.65 20.53 5.76
N PRO A 119 -2.80 20.42 6.45
CA PRO A 119 -3.24 19.15 7.05
C PRO A 119 -3.43 18.00 6.04
N ARG A 120 -3.53 18.33 4.74
CA ARG A 120 -3.62 17.37 3.63
C ARG A 120 -2.26 16.90 3.12
N ASP A 121 -1.19 17.60 3.46
CA ASP A 121 0.15 17.20 3.06
C ASP A 121 0.66 16.06 3.95
N PRO A 122 1.47 15.13 3.40
CA PRO A 122 2.08 14.08 4.19
C PRO A 122 3.13 14.64 5.14
N VAL A 123 3.40 13.92 6.22
CA VAL A 123 4.50 14.25 7.14
C VAL A 123 5.79 13.93 6.41
N ARG A 124 6.85 14.74 6.54
CA ARG A 124 8.15 14.45 5.91
C ARG A 124 9.20 14.16 6.98
N LEU A 125 10.01 13.16 6.72
CA LEU A 125 11.22 12.88 7.48
C LEU A 125 12.42 13.34 6.65
N VAL A 126 13.15 14.30 7.19
CA VAL A 126 14.33 14.87 6.56
C VAL A 126 15.56 14.43 7.31
N SER A 127 16.54 13.87 6.61
CA SER A 127 17.84 13.49 7.15
C SER A 127 18.91 13.60 6.06
N ARG A 128 20.02 14.29 6.37
CA ARG A 128 21.20 14.39 5.50
C ARG A 128 20.89 14.68 4.01
N GLY A 129 19.96 15.60 3.75
CA GLY A 129 19.58 16.01 2.39
C GLY A 129 18.57 15.10 1.68
N GLN A 130 18.15 13.99 2.31
CA GLN A 130 17.05 13.16 1.85
C GLN A 130 15.77 13.52 2.60
N ALA A 131 14.66 13.63 1.88
CA ALA A 131 13.34 13.85 2.44
C ALA A 131 12.40 12.73 2.00
N VAL A 132 11.84 11.99 2.97
CA VAL A 132 10.91 10.88 2.72
C VAL A 132 9.55 11.26 3.29
N ALA A 133 8.53 11.24 2.44
CA ALA A 133 7.15 11.46 2.88
C ALA A 133 6.64 10.21 3.61
N VAL A 134 6.08 10.39 4.79
CA VAL A 134 5.50 9.35 5.63
C VAL A 134 4.07 9.64 6.06
N GLY A 135 3.33 8.59 6.41
CA GLY A 135 1.91 8.69 6.73
C GLY A 135 1.03 8.88 5.50
N LEU A 136 1.47 8.37 4.34
CA LEU A 136 0.76 8.48 3.06
C LEU A 136 -0.62 7.82 3.15
N HIS A 137 -0.68 6.68 3.84
CA HIS A 137 -1.89 5.90 4.05
C HIS A 137 -2.69 6.31 5.30
N LEU A 138 -2.25 7.36 6.00
CA LEU A 138 -2.90 7.82 7.22
C LEU A 138 -4.01 8.85 6.90
N PRO A 139 -5.19 8.78 7.54
CA PRO A 139 -6.22 9.79 7.41
C PRO A 139 -5.71 11.18 7.84
N GLN A 140 -6.12 12.24 7.13
CA GLN A 140 -5.68 13.63 7.34
C GLN A 140 -5.71 14.07 8.82
N TYR A 141 -6.79 13.73 9.55
CA TYR A 141 -6.97 14.12 10.95
C TYR A 141 -5.96 13.44 11.90
N ARG A 142 -5.43 12.26 11.53
CA ARG A 142 -4.48 11.50 12.34
C ARG A 142 -3.03 11.91 12.06
N ARG A 143 -2.74 12.56 10.92
CA ARG A 143 -1.36 12.92 10.52
C ARG A 143 -0.67 13.82 11.53
N ALA A 144 -1.36 14.82 12.05
CA ALA A 144 -0.81 15.71 13.07
C ALA A 144 -0.50 14.98 14.39
N GLN A 145 -1.36 14.04 14.80
CA GLN A 145 -1.13 13.21 15.98
C GLN A 145 0.06 12.27 15.78
N PHE A 146 0.13 11.62 14.62
CA PHE A 146 1.24 10.74 14.26
C PHE A 146 2.57 11.49 14.22
N ALA A 147 2.63 12.70 13.64
CA ALA A 147 3.83 13.51 13.62
C ALA A 147 4.34 13.84 15.04
N ARG A 148 3.42 14.14 15.97
CA ARG A 148 3.77 14.36 17.39
C ARG A 148 4.28 13.10 18.06
N GLU A 149 3.60 11.96 17.85
CA GLU A 149 4.03 10.67 18.39
C GLU A 149 5.43 10.31 17.88
N LEU A 150 5.66 10.39 16.57
CA LEU A 150 6.94 10.07 15.95
C LEU A 150 8.07 10.96 16.49
N ARG A 151 7.84 12.27 16.62
CA ARG A 151 8.80 13.20 17.25
C ARG A 151 9.12 12.80 18.69
N SER A 152 8.11 12.42 19.48
CA SER A 152 8.32 12.04 20.88
C SER A 152 9.16 10.77 21.02
N TRP A 153 8.97 9.79 20.13
CA TRP A 153 9.76 8.56 20.13
C TRP A 153 11.19 8.79 19.63
N LEU A 154 11.37 9.60 18.58
CA LEU A 154 12.69 9.97 18.10
C LEU A 154 13.49 10.72 19.17
N ALA A 155 12.87 11.65 19.91
CA ALA A 155 13.53 12.37 21.00
C ALA A 155 14.00 11.44 22.15
N ARG A 156 13.35 10.27 22.33
CA ARG A 156 13.71 9.28 23.35
C ARG A 156 14.77 8.29 22.88
N ALA A 157 15.02 8.22 21.57
CA ALA A 157 16.02 7.35 20.96
C ALA A 157 17.37 8.07 20.73
N ILE A 158 17.53 9.31 21.23
CA ILE A 158 18.75 10.13 21.14
C ILE A 158 19.60 9.98 22.39
#